data_AF-A0A971LID7-F1
#
_entry.id   AF-A0A971LID7-F1
#
_cell.length_a   1.000
_cell.length_b   1.000
_cell.length_c   1.000
_cell.angle_alpha   90.00
_cell.angle_beta   90.00
_cell.angle_gamma   90.00
#
_symmetry.space_group_name_H-M   'P 1'
#
loop_
_entity.id
_entity.type
_entity.pdbx_description
1 polymer ?
#
loop_
_entity_poly.entity_id
_entity_poly.type
_entity_poly.pdbx_seq_one_letter_code
_entity_poly.pdbx_strand_id
1 'polypeptide(L)'
;MSTGVIIGLVLVGLGELFHKALAPYLPLPVLLALQLLLPVIVFLPLFIPNKHCLNDNTSGVIALLNIARALNDYPNLRRRVRLALVDLEEVGLVGSRHLRQYLCKQGVDLHDMMIINFDCVGWGQVPVVCPAGKASKARQLWAHLRASRLEVAFNKMPSDHMSFRREGATAGIFGNPALIGKGFYIPNVHSARDIHLDPQNIAWLTESIVSFCDS
;
A
#
# COMPACT_ATOMS: atom_id res chain seq x y z
N MET A 1 15.22 -12.77 -6.38
CA MET A 1 15.88 -12.40 -5.11
C MET A 1 14.85 -11.68 -4.25
N SER A 2 14.68 -12.08 -2.99
CA SER A 2 13.78 -11.38 -2.07
C SER A 2 14.31 -9.97 -1.79
N THR A 3 13.43 -9.02 -1.50
CA THR A 3 13.77 -7.62 -1.21
C THR A 3 14.85 -7.50 -0.12
N GLY A 4 14.82 -8.39 0.88
CA GLY A 4 15.84 -8.45 1.93
C GLY A 4 17.26 -8.80 1.44
N VAL A 5 17.40 -9.60 0.37
CA VAL A 5 18.73 -9.91 -0.21
C VAL A 5 19.29 -8.70 -0.95
N ILE A 6 18.45 -7.92 -1.62
CA ILE A 6 18.87 -6.69 -2.31
C ILE A 6 19.29 -5.64 -1.28
N ILE A 7 18.51 -5.45 -0.21
CA ILE A 7 18.88 -4.54 0.89
C ILE A 7 20.20 -4.98 1.53
N GLY A 8 20.37 -6.27 1.82
CA GLY A 8 21.61 -6.81 2.38
C GLY A 8 22.84 -6.53 1.50
N LEU A 9 22.73 -6.74 0.19
CA LEU A 9 23.82 -6.46 -0.75
C LEU A 9 24.15 -4.97 -0.87
N VAL A 10 23.13 -4.10 -0.85
CA VAL A 10 23.32 -2.64 -0.86
C VAL A 10 23.99 -2.16 0.43
N LEU A 11 23.59 -2.69 1.59
CA LEU A 11 24.20 -2.35 2.87
C LEU A 11 25.66 -2.82 2.97
N VAL A 12 25.97 -4.01 2.45
CA VAL A 12 27.36 -4.50 2.37
C VAL A 12 28.19 -3.63 1.43
N GLY A 13 27.66 -3.30 0.25
CA GLY A 13 28.36 -2.45 -0.72
C GLY A 13 28.62 -1.03 -0.21
N LEU A 14 27.62 -0.41 0.43
CA LEU A 14 27.78 0.89 1.08
C LEU A 14 28.75 0.82 2.27
N GLY A 15 28.72 -0.27 3.04
CA GLY A 15 29.64 -0.52 4.14
C GLY A 15 31.10 -0.60 3.68
N GLU A 16 31.38 -1.30 2.59
CA GLU A 16 32.73 -1.35 2.02
C GLU A 16 33.22 0.01 1.51
N LEU A 17 32.34 0.76 0.83
CA LEU A 17 32.68 2.09 0.32
C LEU A 17 33.00 3.05 1.47
N PHE A 18 32.18 3.00 2.53
CA PHE A 18 32.36 3.77 3.76
C PHE A 18 33.64 3.39 4.49
N HIS A 19 33.94 2.09 4.61
CA HIS A 19 35.17 1.60 5.20
C HIS A 19 36.40 2.08 4.42
N LYS A 20 36.40 2.00 3.09
CA LYS A 20 37.52 2.48 2.25
C LYS A 20 37.74 3.99 2.38
N ALA A 21 36.67 4.78 2.51
CA ALA A 21 36.74 6.23 2.64
C ALA A 21 37.30 6.68 4.00
N LEU A 22 36.96 5.97 5.08
CA LEU A 22 37.26 6.40 6.46
C LEU A 22 38.40 5.62 7.13
N ALA A 23 38.80 4.47 6.58
CA ALA A 23 39.92 3.65 7.06
C ALA A 23 41.24 4.42 7.29
N PRO A 24 41.62 5.40 6.45
CA PRO A 24 42.85 6.17 6.68
C PRO A 24 42.79 7.10 7.90
N TYR A 25 41.59 7.41 8.40
CA TYR A 25 41.37 8.48 9.38
C TYR A 25 40.88 7.99 10.74
N LEU A 26 40.36 6.76 10.82
CA LEU A 26 39.75 6.21 12.03
C LEU A 26 40.33 4.82 12.38
N PRO A 27 40.48 4.51 13.68
CA PRO A 27 40.93 3.18 14.09
C PRO A 27 39.86 2.12 13.80
N LEU A 28 40.29 0.90 13.45
CA LEU A 28 39.42 -0.20 13.05
C LEU A 28 38.22 -0.47 14.00
N PRO A 29 38.37 -0.44 15.34
CA PRO A 29 37.24 -0.63 16.26
C PRO A 29 36.14 0.43 16.09
N VAL A 30 36.50 1.67 15.77
CA VAL A 30 35.55 2.77 15.55
C VAL A 30 34.80 2.57 14.22
N LEU A 31 35.49 2.11 13.17
CA LEU A 31 34.85 1.82 11.88
C LEU A 31 33.83 0.68 11.99
N LEU A 32 34.19 -0.40 12.69
CA LEU A 32 33.29 -1.52 12.95
C LEU A 32 32.08 -1.08 13.78
N ALA A 33 32.29 -0.25 14.81
CA ALA A 33 31.19 0.31 15.60
C ALA A 33 30.25 1.18 14.75
N LEU A 34 30.79 2.06 13.90
CA LEU A 34 29.98 2.90 13.00
C LEU A 34 29.19 2.04 11.99
N GLN A 35 29.82 1.02 11.41
CA GLN A 35 29.17 0.13 10.44
C GLN A 35 28.00 -0.67 11.05
N LEU A 36 28.07 -0.98 12.35
CA LEU A 36 26.98 -1.65 13.06
C LEU A 36 25.91 -0.67 13.59
N LEU A 37 26.33 0.50 14.10
CA LEU A 37 25.42 1.48 14.71
C LEU A 37 24.64 2.30 13.68
N LEU A 38 25.24 2.67 12.55
CA LEU A 38 24.56 3.48 11.52
C LEU A 38 23.29 2.82 10.98
N PRO A 39 23.30 1.54 10.56
CA PRO A 39 22.08 0.86 10.16
C PRO A 39 21.04 0.85 11.28
N VAL A 40 21.43 0.57 12.52
CA VAL A 40 20.50 0.59 13.65
C VAL A 40 19.88 1.99 13.80
N ILE A 41 20.66 3.06 13.79
CA ILE A 41 20.14 4.43 13.93
C ILE A 41 19.25 4.83 12.75
N VAL A 42 19.58 4.42 11.53
CA VAL A 42 18.82 4.75 10.32
C VAL A 42 17.53 3.94 10.21
N PHE A 43 17.55 2.65 10.58
CA PHE A 43 16.41 1.75 10.42
C PHE A 43 15.52 1.67 11.66
N LEU A 44 16.03 1.87 12.88
CA LEU A 44 15.25 1.79 14.12
C LEU A 44 14.00 2.70 14.10
N PRO A 45 14.04 3.95 13.61
CA PRO A 45 12.86 4.79 13.52
C PRO A 45 11.74 4.21 12.65
N LEU A 46 12.07 3.38 11.65
CA LEU A 46 11.08 2.72 10.79
C LEU A 46 10.28 1.64 11.54
N PHE A 47 10.80 1.16 12.68
CA PHE A 47 10.14 0.15 13.52
C PHE A 47 9.39 0.77 14.70
N ILE A 48 9.36 2.10 14.84
CA ILE A 48 8.60 2.78 15.89
C ILE A 48 7.21 3.09 15.32
N PRO A 49 6.13 2.45 15.82
CA PRO A 49 4.79 2.69 15.30
C PRO A 49 4.35 4.14 15.52
N ASN A 50 3.84 4.78 14.47
CA ASN A 50 3.23 6.10 14.59
C ASN A 50 1.81 5.96 15.18
N LYS A 51 1.62 6.38 16.43
CA LYS A 51 0.30 6.34 17.11
C LYS A 51 -0.72 7.32 16.54
N HIS A 52 -0.29 8.27 15.71
CA HIS A 52 -1.13 9.30 15.11
C HIS A 52 -1.32 9.08 13.61
N CYS A 53 -1.12 7.84 13.13
CA CYS A 53 -1.20 7.52 11.72
C CYS A 53 -2.61 7.78 11.16
N LEU A 54 -2.72 8.67 10.16
CA LEU A 54 -3.99 9.02 9.53
C LEU A 54 -4.14 8.44 8.12
N ASN A 55 -3.05 8.26 7.38
CA ASN A 55 -3.09 7.68 6.05
C ASN A 55 -2.89 6.16 6.08
N ASP A 56 -1.76 5.67 6.60
CA ASP A 56 -1.31 4.27 6.55
C ASP A 56 -1.68 3.41 7.81
N ASN A 57 -2.73 2.61 7.83
CA ASN A 57 -3.80 2.54 6.84
C ASN A 57 -5.16 2.99 7.40
N THR A 58 -5.15 3.94 8.35
CA THR A 58 -6.37 4.55 8.92
C THR A 58 -7.29 5.09 7.82
N SER A 59 -6.73 5.64 6.73
CA SER A 59 -7.51 6.13 5.60
C SER A 59 -8.29 5.04 4.87
N GLY A 60 -7.70 3.85 4.67
CA GLY A 60 -8.38 2.70 4.08
C GLY A 60 -9.54 2.22 4.94
N VAL A 61 -9.37 2.21 6.28
CA VAL A 61 -10.45 1.91 7.23
C VAL A 61 -11.59 2.91 7.10
N ILE A 62 -11.28 4.22 7.10
CA ILE A 62 -12.28 5.29 6.96
C ILE A 62 -13.01 5.17 5.61
N ALA A 63 -12.31 4.86 4.52
CA ALA A 63 -12.93 4.64 3.21
C ALA A 63 -13.90 3.46 3.24
N LEU A 64 -13.52 2.32 3.81
CA LEU A 64 -14.40 1.15 3.92
C LEU A 64 -15.63 1.44 4.79
N LEU A 65 -15.50 2.19 5.88
CA LEU A 65 -16.63 2.59 6.72
C LEU A 65 -17.58 3.55 5.99
N ASN A 66 -17.05 4.49 5.20
CA ASN A 66 -17.86 5.37 4.38
C ASN A 66 -18.61 4.61 3.27
N ILE A 67 -17.95 3.66 2.61
CA ILE A 67 -18.59 2.76 1.63
C ILE A 67 -19.68 1.94 2.33
N ALA A 68 -19.41 1.36 3.50
CA ALA A 68 -20.39 0.60 4.27
C ALA A 68 -21.64 1.45 4.58
N ARG A 69 -21.44 2.71 4.98
CA ARG A 69 -22.53 3.66 5.24
C ARG A 69 -23.33 3.96 3.97
N ALA A 70 -22.64 4.26 2.87
CA ALA A 70 -23.29 4.58 1.59
C ALA A 70 -24.09 3.40 1.03
N LEU A 71 -23.61 2.16 1.18
CA LEU A 71 -24.31 0.96 0.74
C LEU A 71 -25.64 0.70 1.46
N ASN A 72 -25.94 1.39 2.58
CA ASN A 72 -27.27 1.31 3.19
C ASN A 72 -28.37 1.85 2.29
N ASP A 73 -28.04 2.80 1.42
CA ASP A 73 -28.96 3.37 0.44
C ASP A 73 -29.12 2.47 -0.81
N TYR A 74 -28.33 1.39 -0.91
CA TYR A 74 -28.30 0.45 -2.05
C TYR A 74 -28.48 -1.02 -1.59
N PRO A 75 -29.71 -1.46 -1.24
CA PRO A 75 -29.94 -2.80 -0.67
C PRO A 75 -29.47 -3.97 -1.55
N ASN A 76 -29.52 -3.82 -2.87
CA ASN A 76 -29.06 -4.84 -3.81
C ASN A 76 -27.53 -4.97 -3.81
N LEU A 77 -26.80 -3.85 -3.79
CA LEU A 77 -25.34 -3.82 -3.73
C LEU A 77 -24.84 -4.33 -2.38
N ARG A 78 -25.49 -3.96 -1.30
CA ARG A 78 -25.16 -4.41 0.05
C ARG A 78 -25.13 -5.93 0.20
N ARG A 79 -25.92 -6.68 -0.59
CA ARG A 79 -25.91 -8.16 -0.60
C ARG A 79 -24.78 -8.76 -1.43
N ARG A 80 -24.18 -7.99 -2.34
CA ARG A 80 -23.15 -8.44 -3.29
C ARG A 80 -21.74 -8.01 -2.87
N VAL A 81 -21.62 -6.92 -2.13
CA VAL A 81 -20.35 -6.38 -1.65
C VAL A 81 -19.99 -6.97 -0.29
N ARG A 82 -18.73 -7.39 -0.14
CA ARG A 82 -18.15 -7.80 1.15
C ARG A 82 -17.04 -6.83 1.49
N LEU A 83 -17.03 -6.35 2.74
CA LEU A 83 -16.00 -5.49 3.27
C LEU A 83 -15.17 -6.29 4.27
N ALA A 84 -13.85 -6.18 4.20
CA ALA A 84 -12.94 -6.88 5.08
C ALA A 84 -11.86 -5.91 5.58
N LEU A 85 -11.62 -5.93 6.88
CA LEU A 85 -10.47 -5.30 7.52
C LEU A 85 -9.49 -6.42 7.84
N VAL A 86 -8.25 -6.25 7.39
CA VAL A 86 -7.17 -7.22 7.62
C VAL A 86 -6.09 -6.59 8.49
N ASP A 87 -5.42 -7.42 9.27
CA ASP A 87 -4.37 -6.99 10.21
C ASP A 87 -3.01 -7.54 9.76
N LEU A 88 -1.93 -6.99 10.31
CA LEU A 88 -0.56 -7.44 10.11
C LEU A 88 -0.11 -7.43 8.63
N GLU A 89 -0.49 -6.38 7.89
CA GLU A 89 0.02 -6.08 6.54
C GLU A 89 1.55 -5.91 6.59
N GLU A 90 2.01 -5.05 7.50
CA GLU A 90 3.41 -4.65 7.69
C GLU A 90 4.34 -5.80 8.12
N VAL A 91 3.75 -6.91 8.61
CA VAL A 91 4.47 -8.12 9.04
C VAL A 91 4.47 -9.18 7.92
N GLY A 92 4.14 -8.79 6.67
CA GLY A 92 4.22 -9.64 5.49
C GLY A 92 2.88 -10.16 4.99
N LEU A 93 1.85 -9.30 5.00
CA LEU A 93 0.51 -9.56 4.46
C LEU A 93 -0.21 -10.70 5.18
N VAL A 94 0.04 -10.87 6.48
CA VAL A 94 -0.40 -12.07 7.22
C VAL A 94 -1.92 -12.15 7.23
N GLY A 95 -2.63 -11.05 7.53
CA GLY A 95 -4.09 -11.01 7.57
C GLY A 95 -4.73 -11.32 6.21
N SER A 96 -4.30 -10.67 5.13
CA SER A 96 -4.87 -10.89 3.80
C SER A 96 -4.60 -12.31 3.26
N ARG A 97 -3.45 -12.90 3.58
CA ARG A 97 -3.16 -14.31 3.25
C ARG A 97 -4.09 -15.26 3.99
N HIS A 98 -4.32 -15.04 5.27
CA HIS A 98 -5.26 -15.84 6.07
C HIS A 98 -6.70 -15.67 5.56
N LEU A 99 -7.12 -14.44 5.25
CA LEU A 99 -8.44 -14.17 4.66
C LEU A 99 -8.62 -14.94 3.36
N ARG A 100 -7.64 -14.88 2.44
CA ARG A 100 -7.68 -15.65 1.19
C ARG A 100 -7.84 -17.15 1.46
N GLN A 101 -7.02 -17.71 2.35
CA GLN A 101 -7.09 -19.13 2.68
C GLN A 101 -8.45 -19.51 3.29
N TYR A 102 -8.98 -18.67 4.18
CA TYR A 102 -10.29 -18.87 4.77
C TYR A 102 -11.38 -18.90 3.70
N LEU A 103 -11.43 -17.90 2.81
CA LEU A 103 -12.44 -17.83 1.75
C LEU A 103 -12.35 -19.05 0.80
N CYS A 104 -11.14 -19.47 0.43
CA CYS A 104 -10.96 -20.70 -0.35
C CYS A 104 -11.47 -21.95 0.38
N LYS A 105 -11.21 -22.07 1.68
CA LYS A 105 -11.73 -23.20 2.50
C LYS A 105 -13.26 -23.18 2.60
N GLN A 106 -13.88 -22.00 2.56
CA GLN A 106 -15.34 -21.84 2.52
C GLN A 106 -15.92 -22.07 1.11
N GLY A 107 -15.12 -22.47 0.12
CA GLY A 107 -15.58 -22.75 -1.23
C GLY A 107 -15.93 -21.50 -2.05
N VAL A 108 -15.47 -20.31 -1.64
CA VAL A 108 -15.71 -19.07 -2.39
C VAL A 108 -14.81 -19.04 -3.63
N ASP A 109 -15.42 -18.88 -4.80
CA ASP A 109 -14.67 -18.64 -6.04
C ASP A 109 -14.22 -17.18 -6.12
N LEU A 110 -12.93 -16.96 -5.83
CA LEU A 110 -12.32 -15.64 -5.86
C LEU A 110 -12.01 -15.15 -7.29
N HIS A 111 -12.01 -16.02 -8.29
CA HIS A 111 -11.74 -15.63 -9.67
C HIS A 111 -12.88 -14.82 -10.29
N ASP A 112 -14.11 -15.03 -9.83
CA ASP A 112 -15.29 -14.25 -10.26
C ASP A 112 -15.48 -12.95 -9.48
N MET A 113 -14.74 -12.75 -8.38
CA MET A 113 -14.85 -11.56 -7.55
C MET A 113 -13.97 -10.41 -8.04
N MET A 114 -14.49 -9.18 -7.99
CA MET A 114 -13.66 -7.97 -8.00
C MET A 114 -13.09 -7.73 -6.59
N ILE A 115 -11.77 -7.83 -6.44
CA ILE A 115 -11.08 -7.63 -5.16
C ILE A 115 -10.31 -6.32 -5.23
N ILE A 116 -10.74 -5.35 -4.41
CA ILE A 116 -10.17 -4.01 -4.35
C ILE A 116 -9.65 -3.77 -2.92
N ASN A 117 -8.37 -3.48 -2.80
CA ASN A 117 -7.74 -3.07 -1.55
C ASN A 117 -7.63 -1.54 -1.50
N PHE A 118 -7.90 -0.92 -0.36
CA PHE A 118 -7.68 0.51 -0.15
C PHE A 118 -6.53 0.67 0.82
N ASP A 119 -5.45 1.30 0.35
CA ASP A 119 -4.26 1.52 1.14
C ASP A 119 -3.72 2.91 0.87
N CYS A 120 -3.49 3.70 1.93
CA CYS A 120 -3.00 5.07 1.84
C CYS A 120 -3.83 5.93 0.86
N VAL A 121 -5.15 5.90 1.02
CA VAL A 121 -6.12 6.58 0.13
C VAL A 121 -6.54 7.97 0.61
N GLY A 122 -6.06 8.39 1.78
CA GLY A 122 -6.42 9.66 2.39
C GLY A 122 -5.53 10.82 1.96
N TRP A 123 -4.27 10.57 1.59
CA TRP A 123 -3.30 11.64 1.34
C TRP A 123 -2.44 11.39 0.09
N GLY A 124 -2.34 12.42 -0.75
CA GLY A 124 -1.64 12.38 -2.04
C GLY A 124 -2.41 13.13 -3.13
N GLN A 125 -1.72 13.44 -4.22
CA GLN A 125 -2.29 14.25 -5.30
C GLN A 125 -3.06 13.41 -6.32
N VAL A 126 -2.54 12.22 -6.64
CA VAL A 126 -3.01 11.40 -7.76
C VAL A 126 -3.48 10.04 -7.25
N PRO A 127 -4.74 9.64 -7.50
CA PRO A 127 -5.16 8.26 -7.31
C PRO A 127 -4.44 7.34 -8.29
N VAL A 128 -3.97 6.21 -7.78
CA VAL A 128 -3.19 5.20 -8.49
C VAL A 128 -3.89 3.86 -8.36
N VAL A 129 -4.23 3.25 -9.48
CA VAL A 129 -4.74 1.87 -9.52
C VAL A 129 -3.59 0.91 -9.71
N CYS A 130 -3.47 -0.03 -8.76
CA CYS A 130 -2.37 -0.97 -8.64
C CYS A 130 -2.82 -2.39 -8.96
N PRO A 131 -2.38 -3.02 -10.06
CA PRO A 131 -2.77 -4.39 -10.38
C PRO A 131 -1.90 -5.42 -9.66
N ALA A 132 -2.54 -6.45 -9.09
CA ALA A 132 -1.88 -7.70 -8.71
C ALA A 132 -2.15 -8.76 -9.79
N GLY A 133 -1.14 -9.10 -10.58
CA GLY A 133 -1.23 -10.18 -11.57
C GLY A 133 -1.94 -9.75 -12.85
N LYS A 134 -3.06 -10.39 -13.21
CA LYS A 134 -3.80 -10.07 -14.44
C LYS A 134 -4.45 -8.70 -14.32
N ALA A 135 -4.06 -7.77 -15.20
CA ALA A 135 -4.47 -6.37 -15.14
C ALA A 135 -5.87 -6.07 -15.71
N SER A 136 -6.69 -7.07 -16.09
CA SER A 136 -8.01 -6.83 -16.69
C SER A 136 -8.97 -6.13 -15.73
N LYS A 137 -9.15 -6.69 -14.53
CA LYS A 137 -9.98 -6.14 -13.45
C LYS A 137 -9.50 -4.76 -13.00
N ALA A 138 -8.21 -4.62 -12.77
CA ALA A 138 -7.58 -3.33 -12.45
C ALA A 138 -7.84 -2.28 -13.56
N ARG A 139 -7.78 -2.67 -14.84
CA ARG A 139 -8.09 -1.75 -15.95
C ARG A 139 -9.56 -1.35 -16.01
N GLN A 140 -10.49 -2.23 -15.63
CA GLN A 140 -11.91 -1.88 -15.51
C GLN A 140 -12.11 -0.80 -14.43
N LEU A 141 -11.55 -1.02 -13.23
CA LEU A 141 -11.60 -0.04 -12.15
C LEU A 141 -10.95 1.28 -12.59
N TRP A 142 -9.74 1.23 -13.16
CA TRP A 142 -9.03 2.40 -13.63
C TRP A 142 -9.82 3.21 -14.68
N ALA A 143 -10.44 2.53 -15.65
CA ALA A 143 -11.26 3.19 -16.66
C ALA A 143 -12.47 3.90 -16.03
N HIS A 144 -13.14 3.25 -15.07
CA HIS A 144 -14.25 3.84 -14.34
C HIS A 144 -13.81 5.07 -13.53
N LEU A 145 -12.75 4.95 -12.73
CA LEU A 145 -12.23 6.07 -11.93
C LEU A 145 -11.84 7.26 -12.82
N ARG A 146 -11.26 7.01 -14.00
CA ARG A 146 -10.89 8.06 -14.95
C ARG A 146 -12.06 8.84 -15.52
N ALA A 147 -13.24 8.23 -15.59
CA ALA A 147 -14.44 8.93 -16.02
C ALA A 147 -14.86 10.01 -15.00
N SER A 148 -14.59 9.78 -13.71
CA SER A 148 -14.89 10.72 -12.63
C SER A 148 -13.77 11.75 -12.35
N ARG A 149 -12.51 11.40 -12.66
CA ARG A 149 -11.33 12.23 -12.41
C ARG A 149 -10.29 12.00 -13.50
N LEU A 150 -9.93 13.04 -14.25
CA LEU A 150 -9.04 12.93 -15.42
C LEU A 150 -7.65 12.35 -15.08
N GLU A 151 -7.15 12.67 -13.89
CA GLU A 151 -5.84 12.23 -13.41
C GLU A 151 -5.96 11.02 -12.48
N VAL A 152 -6.13 9.84 -13.07
CA VAL A 152 -5.93 8.55 -12.37
C VAL A 152 -4.80 7.80 -13.06
N ALA A 153 -3.78 7.46 -12.28
CA ALA A 153 -2.61 6.73 -12.73
C ALA A 153 -2.81 5.22 -12.65
N PHE A 154 -1.98 4.50 -13.39
CA PHE A 154 -1.90 3.05 -13.35
C PHE A 154 -0.44 2.66 -13.12
N ASN A 155 -0.12 2.17 -11.93
CA ASN A 155 1.25 1.80 -11.56
C ASN A 155 1.27 0.58 -10.65
N LYS A 156 2.43 0.00 -10.36
CA LYS A 156 2.56 -1.14 -9.43
C LYS A 156 3.11 -0.66 -8.10
N MET A 157 2.32 -0.85 -7.05
CA MET A 157 2.73 -0.64 -5.67
C MET A 157 2.17 -1.81 -4.85
N PRO A 158 2.99 -2.52 -4.07
CA PRO A 158 2.54 -3.69 -3.31
C PRO A 158 1.72 -3.26 -2.08
N SER A 159 0.75 -4.10 -1.70
CA SER A 159 -0.07 -4.03 -0.48
C SER A 159 -0.86 -5.35 -0.39
N ASP A 160 -1.87 -5.47 0.49
CA ASP A 160 -2.66 -6.69 0.73
C ASP A 160 -3.28 -7.35 -0.51
N HIS A 161 -3.65 -6.58 -1.54
CA HIS A 161 -4.11 -7.12 -2.82
C HIS A 161 -3.13 -8.12 -3.46
N MET A 162 -1.84 -8.06 -3.12
CA MET A 162 -0.83 -9.01 -3.60
C MET A 162 -1.07 -10.44 -3.11
N SER A 163 -1.74 -10.62 -1.98
CA SER A 163 -2.19 -11.94 -1.51
C SER A 163 -3.16 -12.60 -2.49
N PHE A 164 -3.87 -11.81 -3.30
CA PHE A 164 -4.88 -12.22 -4.28
C PHE A 164 -4.40 -12.03 -5.74
N ARG A 165 -3.08 -12.12 -5.96
CA ARG A 165 -2.46 -11.92 -7.28
C ARG A 165 -2.96 -12.88 -8.36
N ARG A 166 -3.31 -14.12 -8.00
CA ARG A 166 -3.76 -15.12 -8.99
C ARG A 166 -5.15 -14.78 -9.52
N GLU A 167 -5.94 -14.12 -8.69
CA GLU A 167 -7.33 -13.76 -8.88
C GLU A 167 -7.50 -12.40 -9.59
N GLY A 168 -6.39 -11.67 -9.81
CA GLY A 168 -6.37 -10.40 -10.51
C GLY A 168 -6.83 -9.21 -9.65
N ALA A 169 -6.60 -9.28 -8.34
CA ALA A 169 -6.95 -8.21 -7.41
C ALA A 169 -6.25 -6.88 -7.75
N THR A 170 -6.76 -5.79 -7.21
CA THR A 170 -6.20 -4.46 -7.40
C THR A 170 -6.21 -3.66 -6.11
N ALA A 171 -5.37 -2.63 -6.01
CA ALA A 171 -5.46 -1.64 -4.95
C ALA A 171 -5.73 -0.24 -5.52
N GLY A 172 -6.45 0.58 -4.76
CA GLY A 172 -6.47 2.03 -4.91
C GLY A 172 -5.55 2.66 -3.87
N ILE A 173 -4.67 3.54 -4.31
CA ILE A 173 -3.70 4.26 -3.47
C ILE A 173 -3.68 5.72 -3.91
N PHE A 174 -3.43 6.65 -2.99
CA PHE A 174 -3.08 8.03 -3.36
C PHE A 174 -1.58 8.27 -3.24
N GLY A 175 -1.00 8.86 -4.27
CA GLY A 175 0.43 9.09 -4.34
C GLY A 175 0.79 10.40 -5.02
N ASN A 176 2.04 10.81 -4.84
CA ASN A 176 2.62 11.94 -5.53
C ASN A 176 3.55 11.42 -6.65
N PRO A 177 3.64 12.13 -7.79
CA PRO A 177 4.64 11.81 -8.80
C PRO A 177 6.05 11.79 -8.19
N ALA A 178 6.84 10.78 -8.54
CA ALA A 178 8.22 10.70 -8.09
C ALA A 178 9.01 11.93 -8.55
N LEU A 179 9.87 12.48 -7.66
CA LEU A 179 10.72 13.63 -7.98
C LEU A 179 11.70 13.33 -9.13
N ILE A 180 12.12 12.06 -9.24
CA ILE A 180 13.05 11.59 -10.26
C ILE A 180 12.49 10.31 -10.89
N GLY A 181 12.43 10.29 -12.22
CA GLY A 181 11.98 9.13 -13.00
C GLY A 181 10.46 9.04 -13.19
N LYS A 182 10.00 7.90 -13.70
CA LYS A 182 8.57 7.61 -13.89
C LYS A 182 8.09 6.77 -12.71
N GLY A 183 7.19 7.30 -11.89
CA GLY A 183 6.67 6.56 -10.74
C GLY A 183 5.82 7.41 -9.82
N PHE A 184 5.32 6.77 -8.77
CA PHE A 184 4.58 7.41 -7.69
C PHE A 184 5.15 6.94 -6.35
N TYR A 185 5.06 7.78 -5.33
CA TYR A 185 5.38 7.43 -3.95
C TYR A 185 4.25 7.90 -3.03
N ILE A 186 4.09 7.22 -1.89
CA ILE A 186 3.14 7.63 -0.86
C ILE A 186 3.84 8.66 0.02
N PRO A 187 3.34 9.91 0.10
CA PRO A 187 3.96 10.92 0.95
C PRO A 187 3.85 10.56 2.43
N ASN A 188 4.98 10.66 3.15
CA ASN A 188 5.08 10.46 4.60
C ASN A 188 4.78 9.06 5.15
N VAL A 189 4.57 8.04 4.30
CA VAL A 189 4.33 6.64 4.72
C VAL A 189 5.44 6.12 5.65
N HIS A 190 5.08 5.28 6.62
CA HIS A 190 5.96 4.76 7.68
C HIS A 190 6.78 5.82 8.42
N SER A 191 6.21 7.01 8.63
CA SER A 191 6.88 8.09 9.34
C SER A 191 5.95 8.79 10.34
N ALA A 192 6.55 9.48 11.30
CA ALA A 192 5.81 10.35 12.24
C ALA A 192 5.07 11.52 11.54
N ARG A 193 5.33 11.76 10.25
CA ARG A 193 4.63 12.78 9.44
C ARG A 193 3.39 12.24 8.75
N ASP A 194 3.08 10.96 8.91
CA ASP A 194 1.79 10.41 8.50
C ASP A 194 0.70 10.87 9.47
N ILE A 195 0.34 12.14 9.37
CA ILE A 195 -0.65 12.82 10.21
C ILE A 195 -1.59 13.67 9.35
N HIS A 196 -1.63 13.40 8.05
CA HIS A 196 -2.46 14.12 7.09
C HIS A 196 -3.46 13.17 6.45
N LEU A 197 -4.70 13.65 6.32
CA LEU A 197 -5.77 12.99 5.61
C LEU A 197 -6.60 14.09 4.95
N ASP A 198 -6.90 13.92 3.67
CA ASP A 198 -7.79 14.77 2.90
C ASP A 198 -9.17 14.10 2.82
N PRO A 199 -10.19 14.64 3.51
CA PRO A 199 -11.55 14.09 3.46
C PRO A 199 -12.15 14.10 2.05
N GLN A 200 -11.69 14.99 1.15
CA GLN A 200 -12.19 15.05 -0.23
C GLN A 200 -11.77 13.83 -1.03
N ASN A 201 -10.55 13.32 -0.80
CA ASN A 201 -10.09 12.08 -1.42
C ASN A 201 -10.94 10.88 -0.97
N ILE A 202 -11.27 10.82 0.32
CA ILE A 202 -12.15 9.77 0.88
C ILE A 202 -13.56 9.86 0.30
N ALA A 203 -14.13 11.07 0.22
CA ALA A 203 -15.46 11.29 -0.33
C ALA A 203 -15.53 10.87 -1.81
N TRP A 204 -14.59 11.38 -2.63
CA TRP A 204 -14.50 11.03 -4.05
C TRP A 204 -14.32 9.52 -4.26
N LEU A 205 -13.45 8.88 -3.48
CA LEU A 205 -13.21 7.45 -3.59
C LEU A 205 -14.48 6.67 -3.22
N THR A 206 -15.18 7.06 -2.16
CA THR A 206 -16.42 6.42 -1.72
C THR A 206 -17.47 6.47 -2.82
N GLU A 207 -17.74 7.66 -3.38
CA GLU A 207 -18.71 7.87 -4.45
C GLU A 207 -18.35 7.06 -5.69
N SER A 208 -17.07 7.12 -6.10
CA SER A 208 -16.58 6.41 -7.28
C SER A 208 -16.69 4.89 -7.14
N ILE A 209 -16.40 4.34 -5.95
CA ILE A 209 -16.47 2.90 -5.72
C ILE A 209 -17.91 2.42 -5.63
N VAL A 210 -18.79 3.17 -4.97
CA VAL A 210 -20.23 2.82 -4.93
C VAL A 210 -20.81 2.84 -6.33
N SER A 211 -20.50 3.88 -7.14
CA SER A 211 -20.92 3.94 -8.54
C SER A 211 -20.36 2.79 -9.38
N PHE A 212 -19.12 2.38 -9.15
CA PHE A 212 -18.52 1.23 -9.84
C PHE A 212 -19.20 -0.10 -9.47
N CYS A 213 -19.66 -0.24 -8.24
CA CYS A 213 -20.40 -1.44 -7.83
C CYS A 213 -21.82 -1.51 -8.41
N ASP A 214 -22.40 -0.35 -8.78
CA ASP A 214 -23.76 -0.26 -9.35
C ASP A 214 -23.82 -0.41 -10.87
N SER A 215 -22.68 -0.27 -11.57
CA SER A 215 -22.56 -0.42 -13.03
C SER A 215 -22.46 -1.87 -13.48
#